data_AF-A0A9E3IFM1-F1
#
_entry.id   AF-A0A9E3IFM1-F1
#
_cell.length_a   1.000
_cell.length_b   1.000
_cell.length_c   1.000
_cell.angle_alpha   90.00
_cell.angle_beta   90.00
_cell.angle_gamma   90.00
#
_symmetry.space_group_name_H-M   'P 1'
#
loop_
_entity.id
_entity.type
_entity.pdbx_description
1 polymer ?
#
loop_
_entity_poly.entity_id
_entity_poly.type
_entity_poly.pdbx_seq_one_letter_code
_entity_poly.pdbx_strand_id
1 'polypeptide(L)'
;MKKIIALAALAAISATASAAGNLFLDGSFESIVQAPGTWNTYTSVPGWTVTKANGQATSTGLEIRDNIAGTAEDGHNFIELDGYENDMIKQSFATTVGKEYEISFWFADRAGVKPGSEGFVATVKSGGSNASTSFNA
;
A
#
# COMPACT_ATOMS: atom_id res chain seq x y z
N MET A 1 23.59 16.77 -60.23
CA MET A 1 23.81 16.60 -58.77
C MET A 1 22.93 17.59 -58.01
N LYS A 2 22.03 17.10 -57.15
CA LYS A 2 21.72 17.64 -55.81
C LYS A 2 20.58 16.81 -55.23
N LYS A 3 20.95 15.90 -54.31
CA LYS A 3 20.04 15.09 -53.51
C LYS A 3 19.37 16.03 -52.50
N ILE A 4 18.04 16.10 -52.51
CA ILE A 4 17.29 16.79 -51.46
C ILE A 4 17.13 15.79 -50.33
N ILE A 5 17.92 15.94 -49.26
CA ILE A 5 17.78 15.17 -48.03
C ILE A 5 16.78 15.92 -47.16
N ALA A 6 15.56 15.39 -47.03
CA ALA A 6 14.59 15.89 -46.07
C ALA A 6 15.01 15.41 -44.67
N LEU A 7 15.38 16.35 -43.81
CA LEU A 7 15.70 16.09 -42.41
C LEU A 7 14.37 16.01 -41.63
N ALA A 8 13.94 14.79 -41.28
CA ALA A 8 12.81 14.59 -40.38
C ALA A 8 13.24 14.99 -38.96
N ALA A 9 12.74 16.13 -38.48
CA ALA A 9 12.88 16.51 -37.07
C ALA A 9 11.95 15.61 -36.24
N LEU A 10 12.51 14.58 -35.62
CA LEU A 10 11.81 13.76 -34.63
C LEU A 10 11.70 14.59 -33.35
N ALA A 11 10.55 15.25 -33.15
CA ALA A 11 10.23 15.91 -31.90
C ALA A 11 10.12 14.83 -30.81
N ALA A 12 11.14 14.74 -29.96
CA ALA A 12 11.07 13.95 -28.73
C ALA A 12 10.03 14.62 -27.83
N ILE A 13 8.83 14.04 -27.79
CA ILE A 13 7.84 14.37 -26.77
C ILE A 13 8.40 13.78 -25.48
N SER A 14 9.12 14.59 -24.71
CA SER A 14 9.45 14.27 -23.32
C SER A 14 8.14 14.23 -22.56
N ALA A 15 7.56 13.04 -22.40
CA ALA A 15 6.51 12.81 -21.44
C ALA A 15 7.11 13.05 -20.06
N THR A 16 6.94 14.26 -19.52
CA THR A 16 7.18 14.53 -18.11
C THR A 16 6.15 13.72 -17.34
N ALA A 17 6.56 12.55 -16.85
CA ALA A 17 5.79 11.82 -15.87
C ALA A 17 5.70 12.73 -14.64
N SER A 18 4.54 13.37 -14.44
CA SER A 18 4.21 13.92 -13.14
C SER A 18 4.21 12.74 -12.18
N ALA A 19 5.06 12.76 -11.17
CA ALA A 19 4.90 11.85 -10.04
C ALA A 19 3.51 12.11 -9.46
N ALA A 20 2.56 11.24 -9.76
CA ALA A 20 1.28 11.28 -9.07
C ALA A 20 1.59 11.01 -7.59
N GLY A 21 1.13 11.90 -6.71
CA GLY A 21 1.25 11.66 -5.27
C GLY A 21 0.58 10.34 -4.89
N ASN A 22 1.04 9.72 -3.82
CA ASN A 22 0.41 8.52 -3.29
C ASN A 22 -1.08 8.79 -3.04
N LEU A 23 -1.96 7.96 -3.60
CA LEU A 23 -3.40 8.09 -3.44
C LEU A 23 -3.91 7.54 -2.10
N PHE A 24 -3.10 6.72 -1.43
CA PHE A 24 -3.40 6.26 -0.10
C PHE A 24 -3.20 7.38 0.92
N LEU A 25 -4.25 7.65 1.68
CA LEU A 25 -4.16 8.43 2.91
C LEU A 25 -3.46 7.57 3.96
N ASP A 26 -2.43 8.13 4.61
CA ASP A 26 -1.67 7.46 5.66
C ASP A 26 -1.13 6.08 5.24
N GLY A 27 -0.58 5.99 4.01
CA GLY A 27 -0.11 4.73 3.44
C GLY A 27 1.05 4.06 4.20
N SER A 28 1.77 4.84 5.01
CA SER A 28 2.87 4.37 5.88
C SER A 28 2.50 4.37 7.37
N PHE A 29 1.23 4.64 7.72
CA PHE A 29 0.71 4.56 9.09
C PHE A 29 1.36 5.51 10.11
N GLU A 30 1.89 6.64 9.66
CA GLU A 30 2.61 7.63 10.48
C GLU A 30 1.68 8.63 11.19
N SER A 31 0.39 8.63 10.88
CA SER A 31 -0.57 9.58 11.48
C SER A 31 -0.86 9.29 12.97
N ILE A 32 -0.59 8.07 13.42
CA ILE A 32 -0.67 7.69 14.84
C ILE A 32 0.72 7.81 15.47
N VAL A 33 0.82 8.60 16.54
CA VAL A 33 2.06 8.71 17.32
C VAL A 33 2.19 7.49 18.23
N GLN A 34 2.88 6.46 17.75
CA GLN A 34 3.31 5.33 18.57
C GLN A 34 4.64 5.69 19.26
N ALA A 35 4.85 5.21 20.49
CA ALA A 35 6.11 5.49 21.17
C ALA A 35 7.25 4.63 20.57
N PRO A 36 8.47 5.18 20.40
CA PRO A 36 9.59 4.44 19.82
C PRO A 36 9.88 3.11 20.50
N GLY A 37 10.03 2.05 19.69
CA GLY A 37 10.32 0.70 20.19
C GLY A 37 9.16 0.03 20.92
N THR A 38 7.93 0.51 20.71
CA THR A 38 6.72 -0.04 21.34
C THR A 38 5.63 -0.29 20.30
N TRP A 39 4.58 -0.98 20.73
CA TRP A 39 3.41 -1.26 19.92
C TRP A 39 2.12 -1.08 20.75
N ASN A 40 1.01 -0.84 20.07
CA ASN A 40 -0.32 -0.82 20.68
C ASN A 40 -1.39 -1.12 19.62
N THR A 41 -2.63 -1.38 20.04
CA THR A 41 -3.76 -1.57 19.12
C THR A 41 -4.68 -0.36 19.06
N TYR A 42 -5.22 -0.11 17.86
CA TYR A 42 -6.04 1.06 17.56
C TYR A 42 -7.32 0.66 16.82
N THR A 43 -8.46 1.01 17.40
CA THR A 43 -9.78 0.77 16.79
C THR A 43 -10.16 1.82 15.74
N SER A 44 -9.37 2.91 15.65
CA SER A 44 -9.52 3.97 14.65
C SER A 44 -8.15 4.30 14.07
N VAL A 45 -7.97 4.02 12.79
CA VAL A 45 -6.74 4.29 12.05
C VAL A 45 -7.05 5.30 10.95
N PRO A 46 -6.43 6.49 10.94
CA PRO A 46 -6.68 7.51 9.92
C PRO A 46 -6.55 6.94 8.50
N GLY A 47 -7.51 7.23 7.63
CA GLY A 47 -7.51 6.74 6.25
C GLY A 47 -7.90 5.27 6.06
N TRP A 48 -7.92 4.44 7.11
CA TRP A 48 -8.13 3.00 6.97
C TRP A 48 -9.38 2.51 7.69
N THR A 49 -10.19 1.71 7.01
CA THR A 49 -11.20 0.87 7.66
C THR A 49 -10.53 -0.39 8.16
N VAL A 50 -10.66 -0.66 9.46
CA VAL A 50 -10.13 -1.87 10.12
C VAL A 50 -11.28 -2.81 10.45
N THR A 51 -11.17 -4.06 10.04
CA THR A 51 -12.11 -5.15 10.36
C THR A 51 -11.34 -6.42 10.67
N LYS A 52 -12.00 -7.41 11.25
CA LYS A 52 -11.47 -8.79 11.22
C LYS A 52 -11.34 -9.27 9.77
N ALA A 53 -10.49 -10.26 9.52
CA ALA A 53 -10.30 -10.86 8.20
C ALA A 53 -11.59 -11.47 7.61
N ASN A 54 -12.56 -11.85 8.46
CA ASN A 54 -13.88 -12.33 8.05
C ASN A 54 -14.89 -11.19 7.75
N GLY A 55 -14.47 -9.92 7.82
CA GLY A 55 -15.28 -8.74 7.56
C GLY A 55 -16.13 -8.23 8.74
N GLN A 56 -16.08 -8.88 9.90
CA GLN A 56 -16.74 -8.39 11.12
C GLN A 56 -15.97 -7.23 11.73
N ALA A 57 -16.64 -6.42 12.57
CA ALA A 57 -15.96 -5.38 13.33
C ALA A 57 -14.86 -5.97 14.22
N THR A 58 -13.67 -5.37 14.20
CA THR A 58 -12.57 -5.74 15.11
C THR A 58 -12.96 -5.42 16.55
N SER A 59 -12.59 -6.30 17.48
CA SER A 59 -12.77 -6.09 18.92
C SER A 59 -11.49 -5.61 19.61
N THR A 60 -10.35 -5.78 18.95
CA THR A 60 -9.02 -5.49 19.51
C THR A 60 -8.37 -4.29 18.83
N GLY A 61 -8.77 -3.96 17.61
CA GLY A 61 -8.15 -2.92 16.80
C GLY A 61 -6.88 -3.41 16.09
N LEU A 62 -6.39 -2.60 15.15
CA LEU A 62 -5.18 -2.87 14.39
C LEU A 62 -3.95 -2.62 15.25
N GLU A 63 -3.02 -3.58 15.29
CA GLU A 63 -1.74 -3.41 15.95
C GLU A 63 -0.80 -2.56 15.08
N ILE A 64 -0.28 -1.47 15.66
CA ILE A 64 0.71 -0.58 15.06
C ILE A 64 1.97 -0.62 15.91
N ARG A 65 3.11 -0.78 15.25
CA ARG A 65 4.44 -0.94 15.86
C ARG A 65 5.37 0.16 15.39
N ASP A 66 6.08 0.80 16.31
CA ASP A 66 7.22 1.67 15.97
C ASP A 66 8.52 0.86 16.08
N ASN A 67 9.06 0.43 14.93
CA ASN A 67 10.34 -0.27 14.79
C ASN A 67 10.63 -1.35 15.86
N ILE A 68 9.62 -2.14 16.21
CA ILE A 68 9.74 -3.24 17.18
C ILE A 68 9.22 -4.53 16.57
N ALA A 69 9.96 -5.63 16.76
CA ALA A 69 9.68 -6.93 16.11
C ALA A 69 9.54 -6.81 14.57
N GLY A 70 10.35 -5.96 13.98
CA GLY A 70 10.35 -5.58 12.56
C GLY A 70 10.98 -4.21 12.39
N THR A 71 11.09 -3.73 11.16
CA THR A 71 11.57 -2.39 10.82
C THR A 71 10.61 -1.80 9.81
N ALA A 72 10.17 -0.56 10.05
CA ALA A 72 9.34 0.16 9.10
C ALA A 72 10.17 0.51 7.86
N GLU A 73 9.61 0.26 6.68
CA GLU A 73 10.30 0.58 5.43
C GLU A 73 10.20 2.08 5.09
N ASP A 74 9.14 2.74 5.56
CA ASP A 74 8.98 4.19 5.51
C ASP A 74 8.61 4.69 6.92
N GLY A 75 9.14 5.85 7.31
CA GLY A 75 8.90 6.42 8.64
C GLY A 75 9.34 5.55 9.81
N HIS A 76 8.44 5.36 10.76
CA HIS A 76 8.67 4.66 12.02
C HIS A 76 7.72 3.48 12.23
N ASN A 77 6.49 3.61 11.72
CA ASN A 77 5.40 2.71 11.98
C ASN A 77 5.23 1.66 10.89
N PHE A 78 4.81 0.48 11.30
CA PHE A 78 4.21 -0.52 10.43
C PHE A 78 3.10 -1.25 11.19
N ILE A 79 2.31 -2.05 10.48
CA ILE A 79 1.15 -2.73 11.06
C ILE A 79 1.37 -4.24 11.16
N GLU A 80 0.66 -4.86 12.10
CA GLU A 80 0.53 -6.30 12.22
C GLU A 80 -0.93 -6.68 11.97
N LEU A 81 -1.17 -7.64 11.07
CA LEU A 81 -2.51 -8.12 10.72
C LEU A 81 -2.87 -9.45 11.41
N ASP A 82 -1.91 -10.13 12.04
CA ASP A 82 -2.14 -11.33 12.87
C ASP A 82 -1.76 -11.03 14.34
N GLY A 83 -2.51 -10.08 14.92
CA GLY A 83 -2.33 -9.61 16.29
C GLY A 83 -3.07 -10.50 17.30
N TYR A 84 -4.00 -9.91 18.04
CA TYR A 84 -4.91 -10.68 18.91
C TYR A 84 -5.99 -11.45 18.11
N GLU A 85 -6.24 -11.02 16.89
CA GLU A 85 -7.06 -11.68 15.90
C GLU A 85 -6.51 -11.37 14.50
N ASN A 86 -6.97 -12.13 13.49
CA ASN A 86 -6.67 -11.83 12.11
C ASN A 86 -7.49 -10.61 11.68
N ASP A 87 -6.81 -9.52 11.34
CA ASP A 87 -7.38 -8.26 10.88
C ASP A 87 -7.22 -8.07 9.37
N MET A 88 -7.95 -7.09 8.84
CA MET A 88 -7.94 -6.63 7.46
C MET A 88 -8.06 -5.11 7.46
N ILE A 89 -7.25 -4.45 6.63
CA ILE A 89 -7.37 -3.03 6.34
C ILE A 89 -7.94 -2.79 4.95
N LYS A 90 -8.73 -1.73 4.80
CA LYS A 90 -9.29 -1.32 3.51
C LYS A 90 -9.32 0.20 3.38
N GLN A 91 -8.92 0.67 2.21
CA GLN A 91 -9.13 2.05 1.77
C GLN A 91 -9.75 2.06 0.37
N SER A 92 -10.40 3.16 0.01
CA SER A 92 -10.89 3.40 -1.34
C SER A 92 -10.51 4.82 -1.74
N PHE A 93 -10.07 4.99 -2.98
CA PHE A 93 -9.67 6.27 -3.53
C PHE A 93 -10.22 6.43 -4.94
N ALA A 94 -10.38 7.68 -5.37
CA ALA A 94 -10.85 7.99 -6.71
C ALA A 94 -9.75 7.75 -7.74
N THR A 95 -10.12 7.15 -8.87
CA THR A 95 -9.25 7.02 -10.05
C THR A 95 -9.81 7.84 -11.22
N THR A 96 -8.96 8.12 -12.19
CA THR A 96 -9.31 8.85 -13.42
C THR A 96 -9.31 7.87 -14.59
N VAL A 97 -10.34 7.94 -15.42
CA VAL A 97 -10.46 7.09 -16.62
C VAL A 97 -9.25 7.31 -17.55
N GLY A 98 -8.68 6.21 -18.05
CA GLY A 98 -7.52 6.24 -18.94
C GLY A 98 -6.18 6.48 -18.26
N LYS A 99 -6.13 6.42 -16.92
CA LYS A 99 -4.88 6.41 -16.14
C LYS A 99 -4.54 5.00 -15.67
N GLU A 100 -3.24 4.74 -15.61
CA GLU A 100 -2.67 3.54 -14.99
C GLU A 100 -2.26 3.87 -13.56
N TYR A 101 -2.37 2.88 -12.68
CA TYR A 101 -2.06 2.99 -11.26
C TYR A 101 -1.23 1.78 -10.85
N GLU A 102 -0.16 2.04 -10.12
CA GLU A 102 0.61 1.01 -9.43
C GLU A 102 0.19 0.98 -7.97
N ILE A 103 -0.03 -0.22 -7.44
CA ILE A 103 -0.22 -0.46 -6.01
C ILE A 103 0.90 -1.38 -5.59
N SER A 104 1.78 -0.88 -4.73
CA SER A 104 2.87 -1.61 -4.11
C SER A 104 2.81 -1.40 -2.59
N PHE A 105 3.29 -2.40 -1.86
CA PHE A 105 3.40 -2.37 -0.40
C PHE A 105 4.54 -3.27 0.02
N TRP A 106 5.09 -3.00 1.19
CA TRP A 106 6.09 -3.84 1.81
C TRP A 106 5.41 -4.86 2.72
N PHE A 107 5.90 -6.08 2.69
CA PHE A 107 5.40 -7.19 3.48
C PHE A 107 6.58 -7.97 4.06
N ALA A 108 6.44 -8.40 5.31
CA ALA A 108 7.37 -9.29 5.96
C ALA A 108 6.60 -10.28 6.84
N ASP A 109 7.04 -11.54 6.85
CA ASP A 109 6.60 -12.52 7.82
C ASP A 109 6.97 -12.05 9.24
N ARG A 110 6.19 -12.47 10.23
CA ARG A 110 6.43 -12.11 11.62
C ARG A 110 7.75 -12.68 12.13
N ALA A 111 8.60 -11.80 12.65
CA ALA A 111 9.87 -12.22 13.22
C ALA A 111 9.67 -13.23 14.37
N GLY A 112 10.39 -14.35 14.31
CA GLY A 112 10.37 -15.39 15.35
C GLY A 112 9.23 -16.41 15.24
N VAL A 113 8.39 -16.32 14.21
CA VAL A 113 7.39 -17.34 13.87
C VAL A 113 7.90 -18.19 12.69
N LYS A 114 7.38 -19.41 12.54
CA LYS A 114 7.81 -20.32 11.48
C LYS A 114 7.40 -19.74 10.11
N PRO A 115 8.32 -19.59 9.15
CA PRO A 115 7.98 -19.13 7.81
C PRO A 115 6.87 -19.99 7.18
N GLY A 116 5.87 -19.33 6.58
CA GLY A 116 4.75 -19.96 5.90
C GLY A 116 3.62 -20.52 6.80
N SER A 117 3.63 -20.25 8.12
CA SER A 117 2.40 -20.40 8.93
C SER A 117 1.44 -19.22 8.79
N GLU A 118 1.88 -18.14 8.15
CA GLU A 118 1.14 -16.90 7.94
C GLU A 118 0.64 -16.85 6.48
N GLY A 119 -0.58 -16.36 6.30
CA GLY A 119 -1.20 -16.22 4.99
C GLY A 119 -1.68 -14.79 4.80
N PHE A 120 -1.10 -14.08 3.83
CA PHE A 120 -1.53 -12.74 3.46
C PHE A 120 -2.31 -12.77 2.15
N VAL A 121 -3.44 -12.05 2.10
CA VAL A 121 -4.25 -11.89 0.89
C VAL A 121 -4.46 -10.41 0.64
N ALA A 122 -3.87 -9.89 -0.43
CA ALA A 122 -4.22 -8.58 -0.96
C ALA A 122 -5.27 -8.72 -2.07
N THR A 123 -6.24 -7.80 -2.11
CA THR A 123 -7.25 -7.75 -3.16
C THR A 123 -7.49 -6.32 -3.59
N VAL A 124 -7.38 -6.05 -4.89
CA VAL A 124 -7.82 -4.79 -5.49
C VAL A 124 -9.16 -5.03 -6.19
N LYS A 125 -10.14 -4.16 -5.94
CA LYS A 125 -11.43 -4.17 -6.62
C LYS A 125 -11.61 -2.86 -7.37
N SER A 126 -11.81 -2.91 -8.69
CA SER A 126 -12.18 -1.75 -9.48
C SER A 126 -13.70 -1.63 -9.56
N GLY A 127 -14.20 -0.40 -9.52
CA GLY A 127 -15.59 -0.11 -9.91
C GLY A 127 -15.82 -0.16 -11.43
N GLY A 128 -14.74 -0.20 -12.23
CA GLY A 128 -14.75 -0.26 -13.69
C GLY A 128 -14.37 -1.63 -14.24
N SER A 129 -14.80 -1.93 -15.47
CA SER A 129 -14.68 -3.25 -16.11
C SER A 129 -13.28 -3.65 -16.59
N ASN A 130 -12.30 -2.73 -16.55
CA ASN A 130 -10.95 -2.92 -17.10
C ASN A 130 -9.87 -2.71 -16.03
N ALA A 131 -9.77 -3.62 -15.05
CA ALA A 131 -8.65 -3.63 -14.12
C ALA A 131 -7.86 -4.93 -14.25
N SER A 132 -6.56 -4.81 -14.50
CA SER A 132 -5.58 -5.87 -14.29
C SER A 132 -4.88 -5.61 -12.97
N THR A 133 -4.91 -6.57 -12.06
CA THR A 133 -4.28 -6.46 -10.75
C THR A 133 -3.12 -7.45 -10.70
N SER A 134 -1.88 -6.95 -10.63
CA SER A 134 -0.70 -7.76 -10.35
C SER A 134 -0.13 -7.31 -9.02
N PHE A 135 -0.04 -8.22 -8.06
CA PHE A 135 0.69 -8.01 -6.83
C PHE A 135 2.10 -8.54 -7.02
N ASN A 136 3.08 -7.64 -7.01
CA ASN A 136 4.47 -8.03 -6.78
C ASN A 136 4.68 -7.87 -5.28
N ALA A 137 4.68 -9.01 -4.56
CA ALA A 137 5.12 -9.07 -3.17
C ALA A 137 6.62 -9.42 -3.14
#